data_AF-A0A914M1D5-F1
#
_entry.id   AF-A0A914M1D5-F1
#
_cell.length_a   1.000
_cell.length_b   1.000
_cell.length_c   1.000
_cell.angle_alpha   90.00
_cell.angle_beta   90.00
_cell.angle_gamma   90.00
#
_symmetry.space_group_name_H-M   'P 1'
#
loop_
_entity.id
_entity.type
_entity.pdbx_description
1 polymer ?
#
loop_
_entity_poly.entity_id
_entity_poly.type
_entity_poly.pdbx_seq_one_letter_code
_entity_poly.pdbx_strand_id
1 'polypeptide(L)' 'MPTEGRECISVNIGQAGAQIGNACWELYNLEHGIGKDGFLSEKEENEEIFEIGEINVPLKVH' A
#
# COMPACT_ATOMS: atom_id res chain seq x y z
N MET A 1 1.40 22.99 14.80
CA MET A 1 0.77 23.08 13.46
C MET A 1 0.40 21.67 13.06
N PRO A 2 -0.88 21.35 12.81
CA PRO A 2 -1.20 20.09 12.15
C PRO A 2 -0.70 20.23 10.71
N THR A 3 0.40 19.57 10.36
CA THR A 3 0.82 19.49 8.97
C THR A 3 0.09 18.30 8.38
N GLU A 4 -1.00 18.56 7.66
CA GLU A 4 -1.47 17.57 6.69
C GLU A 4 -0.31 17.26 5.72
N GLY A 5 -0.23 16.01 5.27
CA GLY A 5 0.99 15.35 4.78
C GLY A 5 1.93 16.23 3.96
N ARG A 6 3.22 16.23 4.32
CA ARG A 6 4.25 16.91 3.52
C ARG A 6 4.54 16.10 2.28
N GLU A 7 4.49 16.74 1.12
CA GLU A 7 4.81 16.09 -0.15
C GLU A 7 6.32 16.03 -0.37
N CYS A 8 6.77 15.01 -1.09
CA CYS A 8 8.16 14.79 -1.47
C CYS A 8 8.24 14.46 -2.95
N ILE A 9 9.23 15.02 -3.66
CA ILE A 9 9.51 14.73 -5.06
C ILE A 9 10.85 13.99 -5.15
N SER A 10 10.83 12.79 -5.71
CA SER A 10 12.04 12.01 -5.98
C SER A 10 12.53 12.25 -7.40
N VAL A 11 13.81 12.62 -7.57
CA VAL A 11 14.44 12.89 -8.87
C VAL A 11 15.57 11.90 -9.11
N ASN A 12 15.41 11.05 -10.12
CA ASN A 12 16.36 10.00 -10.47
C ASN A 12 17.15 10.41 -11.73
N ILE A 13 18.48 10.54 -11.65
CA ILE A 13 19.31 11.09 -12.74
C ILE A 13 20.29 10.04 -13.27
N GLY A 14 20.40 9.96 -14.61
CA GLY A 14 21.33 9.08 -15.31
C GLY A 14 20.88 7.62 -15.34
N GLN A 15 21.65 6.77 -16.03
CA GLN A 15 21.27 5.37 -16.28
C GLN A 15 21.21 4.52 -15.01
N ALA A 16 22.18 4.68 -14.11
CA ALA A 16 22.18 3.99 -12.82
C ALA A 16 21.04 4.51 -11.92
N GLY A 17 20.81 5.82 -11.90
CA GLY A 17 19.74 6.43 -11.12
C GLY A 17 18.35 5.97 -11.57
N ALA A 18 18.11 5.87 -12.88
CA ALA A 18 16.85 5.35 -13.41
C ALA A 18 16.60 3.89 -13.01
N GLN A 19 17.62 3.03 -13.07
CA GLN A 19 17.51 1.62 -12.69
C GLN A 19 17.18 1.44 -11.20
N ILE A 20 17.92 2.15 -10.33
CA ILE A 20 17.67 2.12 -8.89
C ILE A 20 16.29 2.70 -8.58
N GLY A 21 15.96 3.83 -9.20
CA GLY A 21 14.67 4.49 -9.03
C GLY A 21 13.49 3.60 -9.38
N ASN A 22 13.60 2.82 -10.46
CA ASN A 22 12.55 1.86 -10.84
C ASN A 22 12.39 0.76 -9.77
N ALA A 23 13.48 0.16 -9.30
CA ALA A 23 13.43 -0.85 -8.24
C ALA A 23 12.86 -0.28 -6.93
N CYS A 24 13.21 0.95 -6.56
CA CYS A 24 12.67 1.63 -5.39
C CYS A 24 11.15 1.85 -5.49
N TRP A 25 10.66 2.29 -6.65
CA TRP A 25 9.22 2.47 -6.87
C TRP A 25 8.45 1.14 -6.92
N GLU A 26 9.05 0.08 -7.47
CA GLU A 26 8.45 -1.27 -7.44
C GLU A 26 8.26 -1.76 -6.00
N LEU A 27 9.26 -1.56 -5.13
CA LEU A 27 9.16 -1.90 -3.71
C LEU A 27 8.12 -1.02 -2.99
N TYR A 28 8.13 0.29 -3.24
CA TYR A 28 7.14 1.21 -2.67
C TYR A 28 5.71 0.77 -3.00
N ASN A 29 5.47 0.40 -4.27
CA ASN A 29 4.18 -0.09 -4.73
C ASN A 29 3.78 -1.38 -3.99
N LEU A 30 4.70 -2.34 -3.84
CA LEU A 30 4.42 -3.58 -3.10
C LEU A 30 4.11 -3.32 -1.62
N GLU A 31 4.89 -2.48 -0.94
CA GLU A 31 4.68 -2.16 0.48
C GLU A 31 3.33 -1.48 0.74
N HIS A 32 2.87 -0.66 -0.20
CA HIS A 32 1.62 0.09 -0.09
C HIS A 32 0.43 -0.63 -0.75
N GLY A 33 0.65 -1.81 -1.33
CA GLY A 33 -0.38 -2.53 -2.06
C GLY A 33 -0.91 -1.72 -3.23
N ILE A 34 -0.03 -1.16 -4.07
CA ILE A 34 -0.38 -0.47 -5.31
C ILE A 34 -0.05 -1.41 -6.48
N GLY A 35 -1.06 -1.74 -7.28
CA GLY A 35 -0.93 -2.53 -8.48
C GLY A 35 -0.14 -1.82 -9.57
N LYS A 36 0.29 -2.58 -10.59
CA LYS A 36 0.99 -2.03 -11.77
C LYS A 36 0.09 -1.11 -12.62
N ASP A 37 -1.22 -1.22 -12.44
CA ASP A 37 -2.25 -0.34 -12.99
C ASP A 37 -2.41 0.98 -12.22
N GLY A 38 -1.70 1.14 -11.10
CA GLY A 38 -1.72 2.33 -10.25
C GLY A 38 -2.86 2.38 -9.26
N PHE A 39 -3.68 1.32 -9.16
CA PHE A 39 -4.76 1.22 -8.17
C PHE A 39 -4.28 0.52 -6.91
N LEU A 40 -4.87 0.83 -5.76
CA LEU A 40 -4.62 0.05 -4.55
C LEU A 40 -5.16 -1.37 -4.79
N SER A 41 -4.29 -2.38 -4.69
CA SER A 41 -4.72 -3.77 -4.57
C SER A 41 -5.59 -3.85 -3.33
N GLU A 42 -6.80 -4.38 -3.49
CA GLU A 42 -7.65 -4.73 -2.35
C GLU A 42 -6.81 -5.62 -1.44
N LYS A 43 -6.43 -5.09 -0.26
CA LYS A 43 -5.89 -5.96 0.77
C LYS A 43 -7.01 -6.94 1.03
N GLU A 44 -6.76 -8.22 0.79
CA GLU A 44 -7.49 -9.26 1.49
C GLU A 44 -7.22 -8.98 2.98
N GLU A 45 -8.08 -8.17 3.60
CA GLU A 45 -8.35 -8.30 5.01
C GLU A 45 -8.77 -9.75 5.15
N ASN A 46 -7.82 -10.61 5.52
CA ASN A 46 -8.14 -11.87 6.18
C ASN A 46 -8.83 -11.46 7.49
N GLU A 47 -10.10 -11.07 7.38
CA GLU A 47 -11.07 -11.31 8.43
C GLU A 47 -11.01 -12.83 8.62
N GLU A 48 -10.23 -13.29 9.61
CA GLU A 48 -10.42 -14.63 10.14
C GLU A 48 -11.85 -14.68 10.69
N ILE A 49 -12.80 -15.03 9.83
CA ILE A 49 -14.14 -15.41 10.23
C ILE A 49 -13.97 -16.73 10.96
N PHE A 50 -13.83 -16.67 12.29
CA PHE A 50 -14.15 -17.84 13.11
C PHE A 50 -15.65 -18.06 12.98
N GLU A 51 -16.06 -19.12 12.28
CA GLU A 51 -17.44 -19.60 12.29
C GLU A 51 -17.82 -20.02 13.72
N ILE A 52 -18.30 -19.05 14.51
CA ILE A 52 -19.22 -19.32 15.60
C ILE A 52 -20.62 -19.11 15.02
N GLY A 53 -21.45 -20.14 15.10
CA GLY A 53 -22.71 -20.26 14.33
C GLY A 53 -23.51 -18.96 14.12
N GLU A 54 -23.84 -18.73 12.85
CA GLU A 54 -24.97 -17.92 12.35
C GLU A 54 -25.07 -16.43 12.71
N ILE A 55 -23.99 -15.70 12.99
CA ILE A 55 -24.09 -14.23 13.08
C ILE A 55 -22.90 -13.52 12.41
N ASN A 56 -23.16 -12.93 11.23
CA ASN A 56 -22.26 -11.96 10.60
C ASN A 56 -22.36 -10.61 11.34
N VAL A 57 -21.49 -10.37 12.31
CA VAL A 57 -21.27 -9.04 12.88
C VAL A 57 -19.90 -8.52 12.44
N PRO A 58 -19.82 -7.38 11.71
CA PRO A 58 -18.54 -6.81 11.33
C PRO A 58 -17.84 -6.26 12.58
N LEU A 59 -16.75 -6.92 13.00
CA LEU A 59 -15.97 -6.49 14.15
C LEU A 59 -14.95 -5.45 13.69
N LYS A 60 -15.30 -4.16 13.77
CA LYS A 60 -14.30 -3.07 13.65
C LYS A 60 -13.40 -3.09 14.88
N VAL A 61 -12.27 -3.79 14.80
CA VAL A 61 -11.17 -3.65 15.75
C VAL A 61 -10.42 -2.34 15.44
N HIS A 62 -10.36 -1.46 16.45
CA HIS A 62 -9.55 -0.24 16.45
C HIS A 62 -8.07 -0.57 16.56
#